data_AF-A0A939GLE4-F1
#
_entry.id   AF-A0A939GLE4-F1
#
_cell.length_a   1.000
_cell.length_b   1.000
_cell.length_c   1.000
_cell.angle_alpha   90.00
_cell.angle_beta   90.00
_cell.angle_gamma   90.00
#
_symmetry.space_group_name_H-M   'P 1'
#
loop_
_entity.id
_entity.type
_entity.pdbx_description
1 polymer ?
#
loop_
_entity_poly.entity_id
_entity_poly.type
_entity_poly.pdbx_seq_one_letter_code
_entity_poly.pdbx_strand_id
1 'polypeptide(L)'
;MNTSRIIVYVNRQLDGVTFGLDPLSRKQLHAAYPKKSPGGSVYVGYDSKADFESYHNRVEPAILPILLGMSEQEIVQLGEIDFIDPKTNELLFRYINE
;
A
#
# COMPACT_ATOMS: atom_id res chain seq x y z
N MET A 1 22.47 1.77 -7.63
CA MET A 1 21.39 0.76 -7.69
C MET A 1 20.08 1.53 -7.66
N ASN A 2 19.26 1.49 -8.72
CA ASN A 2 17.95 2.15 -8.69
C ASN A 2 17.04 1.33 -7.77
N THR A 3 16.96 1.71 -6.51
CA THR A 3 15.93 1.26 -5.57
C THR A 3 14.59 1.76 -6.09
N SER A 4 13.94 0.95 -6.92
CA SER A 4 12.60 1.27 -7.38
C SER A 4 11.67 1.10 -6.18
N ARG A 5 11.24 2.24 -5.62
CA ARG A 5 10.41 2.28 -4.43
C ARG A 5 9.01 1.74 -4.76
N ILE A 6 8.46 0.90 -3.90
CA ILE A 6 7.09 0.40 -4.04
C ILE A 6 6.12 1.51 -3.64
N ILE A 7 5.13 1.77 -4.50
CA ILE A 7 4.09 2.77 -4.29
C ILE A 7 2.73 2.09 -4.20
N VAL A 8 1.99 2.47 -3.17
CA VAL A 8 0.58 2.17 -2.95
C VAL A 8 -0.21 3.45 -3.16
N TYR A 9 -1.11 3.45 -4.14
CA TYR A 9 -2.08 4.51 -4.31
C TYR A 9 -3.20 4.42 -3.29
N VAL A 10 -3.57 5.57 -2.75
CA VAL A 10 -4.63 5.74 -1.76
C VAL A 10 -5.74 6.59 -2.37
N ASN A 11 -6.91 6.01 -2.56
CA ASN A 11 -8.10 6.72 -3.06
C ASN A 11 -9.15 6.78 -1.96
N ARG A 12 -9.36 7.97 -1.38
CA ARG A 12 -10.36 8.21 -0.34
C ARG A 12 -11.74 8.42 -0.97
N GLN A 13 -12.75 7.77 -0.41
CA GLN A 13 -14.16 7.86 -0.78
C GLN A 13 -14.99 8.25 0.46
N LEU A 14 -16.31 8.45 0.29
CA LEU A 14 -17.16 8.92 1.39
C LEU A 14 -17.25 7.89 2.53
N ASP A 15 -17.27 6.62 2.18
CA ASP A 15 -17.55 5.45 3.01
C ASP A 15 -16.34 4.51 3.17
N GLY A 16 -15.20 4.88 2.59
CA GLY A 16 -14.03 4.01 2.63
C GLY A 16 -12.80 4.56 1.92
N VAL A 17 -11.75 3.76 1.96
CA VAL A 17 -10.49 4.03 1.24
C VAL A 17 -10.09 2.80 0.43
N THR A 18 -9.64 3.04 -0.80
CA THR A 18 -9.06 2.00 -1.64
C THR A 18 -7.54 2.15 -1.68
N PHE A 19 -6.84 1.09 -1.31
CA PHE A 19 -5.39 0.94 -1.49
C PHE A 19 -5.14 0.08 -2.72
N GLY A 20 -4.29 0.52 -3.63
CA GLY A 20 -3.95 -0.23 -4.84
C GLY A 20 -2.49 -0.04 -5.21
N LEU A 21 -1.84 -1.06 -5.76
CA LEU A 21 -0.47 -0.90 -6.23
C LEU A 21 -0.42 -0.03 -7.48
N ASP A 22 0.59 0.84 -7.54
CA ASP A 22 0.88 1.52 -8.80
C ASP A 22 1.23 0.47 -9.89
N PRO A 23 0.93 0.72 -11.18
CA PRO A 23 1.21 -0.23 -12.27
C PRO A 23 2.67 -0.66 -12.43
N LEU A 24 3.62 0.26 -12.25
CA LEU A 24 5.06 0.01 -12.27
C LEU A 24 5.50 -0.81 -11.06
N SER A 25 5.08 -0.44 -9.85
CA SER A 25 5.33 -1.21 -8.62
C SER A 25 4.79 -2.63 -8.74
N ARG A 26 3.58 -2.80 -9.27
CA ARG A 26 2.99 -4.13 -9.53
C ARG A 26 3.83 -4.93 -10.50
N LYS A 27 4.29 -4.31 -11.60
CA LYS A 27 5.16 -4.97 -12.59
C LYS A 27 6.51 -5.36 -11.98
N GLN A 28 7.08 -4.51 -11.13
CA GLN A 28 8.34 -4.76 -10.43
C GLN A 28 8.22 -5.90 -9.43
N LEU A 29 7.17 -5.89 -8.61
CA LEU A 29 6.89 -6.97 -7.66
C LEU A 29 6.68 -8.29 -8.39
N HIS A 30 5.95 -8.30 -9.51
CA HIS A 30 5.77 -9.52 -10.29
C HIS A 30 7.08 -10.03 -10.91
N ALA A 31 7.96 -9.13 -11.37
CA ALA A 31 9.26 -9.51 -11.93
C ALA A 31 10.23 -10.03 -10.86
N ALA A 32 10.26 -9.39 -9.68
CA ALA A 32 11.14 -9.78 -8.58
C ALA A 32 10.63 -11.02 -7.82
N TYR A 33 9.31 -11.18 -7.76
CA TYR A 33 8.64 -12.24 -6.99
C TYR A 33 7.56 -12.94 -7.83
N PRO A 34 7.94 -13.71 -8.87
CA PRO A 34 7.00 -14.29 -9.85
C PRO A 34 6.02 -15.30 -9.26
N LYS A 35 6.32 -15.85 -8.07
CA LYS A 35 5.41 -16.75 -7.33
C LYS A 35 4.43 -16.02 -6.42
N LYS A 36 4.56 -14.70 -6.28
CA LYS A 36 3.66 -13.87 -5.48
C LYS A 36 2.56 -13.33 -6.37
N SER A 37 1.34 -13.30 -5.84
CA SER A 37 0.17 -12.77 -6.52
C SER A 37 -0.30 -11.53 -5.78
N PRO A 38 0.33 -10.35 -6.03
CA PRO A 38 -0.13 -9.12 -5.44
C PRO A 38 -1.59 -8.87 -5.84
N GLY A 39 -2.39 -8.49 -4.86
CA GLY A 39 -3.79 -8.11 -5.06
C GLY A 39 -3.89 -6.90 -5.99
N GLY A 40 -5.05 -6.77 -6.65
CA GLY A 40 -5.33 -5.57 -7.46
C GLY A 40 -5.51 -4.34 -6.57
N SER A 41 -6.35 -4.47 -5.55
CA SER A 41 -6.64 -3.42 -4.57
C SER A 41 -7.25 -4.02 -3.30
N VAL A 42 -7.11 -3.31 -2.18
CA VAL A 42 -7.81 -3.57 -0.92
C VAL A 42 -8.73 -2.38 -0.66
N TYR A 43 -10.01 -2.65 -0.37
CA TYR A 43 -10.96 -1.63 0.08
C TYR A 43 -11.19 -1.78 1.57
N VAL A 44 -11.10 -0.67 2.30
CA VAL A 44 -11.39 -0.60 3.73
C VAL A 44 -12.54 0.38 3.91
N GLY A 45 -13.72 -0.16 4.24
CA GLY A 45 -14.88 0.64 4.60
C GLY A 45 -14.78 1.15 6.03
N TYR A 46 -15.37 2.31 6.29
CA TYR A 46 -15.50 2.90 7.63
C TYR A 46 -16.90 3.47 7.82
N ASP A 47 -17.44 3.35 9.04
CA ASP A 47 -18.80 3.83 9.37
C ASP A 47 -18.89 5.36 9.34
N SER A 48 -17.82 6.05 9.73
CA SER A 48 -17.68 7.49 9.58
C SER A 48 -16.28 7.91 9.15
N LYS A 49 -16.16 9.07 8.51
CA LYS A 49 -14.86 9.67 8.15
C LYS A 49 -13.94 9.88 9.38
N ALA A 50 -14.53 10.13 10.55
CA ALA A 50 -13.79 10.30 11.80
C ALA A 50 -13.12 9.00 12.25
N ASP A 51 -13.76 7.85 12.00
CA ASP A 51 -13.19 6.55 12.29
C ASP A 51 -11.94 6.30 11.44
N PHE A 52 -11.96 6.71 10.16
CA PHE A 52 -10.78 6.60 9.31
C PHE A 52 -9.57 7.37 9.83
N GLU A 53 -9.76 8.63 10.25
CA GLU A 53 -8.67 9.42 10.81
C GLU A 53 -8.11 8.79 12.10
N SER A 54 -8.95 8.10 12.88
CA SER A 54 -8.52 7.34 14.06
C SER A 54 -7.67 6.11 13.73
N TYR A 55 -7.81 5.57 12.51
CA TYR A 55 -7.07 4.41 12.02
C TYR A 55 -5.85 4.76 11.16
N HIS A 56 -5.60 6.05 10.92
CA HIS A 56 -4.42 6.52 10.23
C HIS A 56 -3.14 5.98 10.89
N ASN A 57 -2.19 5.51 10.08
CA ASN A 57 -0.97 4.78 10.46
C ASN A 57 -1.17 3.33 10.96
N ARG A 58 -2.41 2.84 11.10
CA ARG A 58 -2.69 1.46 11.55
C ARG A 58 -3.17 0.57 10.42
N VAL A 59 -3.99 1.11 9.53
CA VAL A 59 -4.55 0.36 8.40
C VAL A 59 -3.50 0.12 7.33
N GLU A 60 -2.64 1.10 7.07
CA GLU A 60 -1.60 1.05 6.05
C GLU A 60 -0.66 -0.16 6.22
N PRO A 61 -0.01 -0.39 7.38
CA PRO A 61 0.80 -1.59 7.56
C PRO A 61 -0.03 -2.88 7.53
N ALA A 62 -1.25 -2.86 8.07
CA ALA A 62 -2.11 -4.04 8.16
C ALA A 62 -2.58 -4.57 6.79
N ILE A 63 -2.74 -3.71 5.79
CA ILE A 63 -3.19 -4.12 4.45
C ILE A 63 -2.06 -4.63 3.56
N LEU A 64 -0.78 -4.39 3.91
CA LEU A 64 0.35 -4.75 3.06
C LEU A 64 0.45 -6.25 2.74
N PRO A 65 0.31 -7.19 3.69
CA PRO A 65 0.37 -8.62 3.39
C PRO A 65 -0.65 -9.06 2.34
N ILE A 66 -1.86 -8.51 2.44
CA ILE A 66 -2.98 -8.81 1.53
C ILE A 66 -2.72 -8.17 0.16
N LEU A 67 -2.31 -6.90 0.15
CA LEU A 67 -2.09 -6.14 -1.09
C LEU A 67 -0.90 -6.69 -1.89
N LEU A 68 0.18 -7.07 -1.21
CA LEU A 68 1.42 -7.55 -1.82
C LEU A 68 1.43 -9.06 -2.06
N GLY A 69 0.53 -9.81 -1.39
CA GLY A 69 0.54 -11.27 -1.41
C GLY A 69 1.80 -11.86 -0.77
N MET A 70 2.35 -11.17 0.24
CA MET A 70 3.64 -11.45 0.88
C MET A 70 3.46 -11.58 2.39
N SER A 71 4.36 -12.32 3.06
CA SER A 71 4.41 -12.31 4.52
C SER A 71 5.05 -11.03 5.04
N GLU A 72 4.83 -10.69 6.32
CA GLU A 72 5.45 -9.53 6.96
C GLU A 72 6.98 -9.57 6.83
N GLN A 73 7.60 -10.74 7.01
CA GLN A 73 9.04 -10.91 6.90
C GLN A 73 9.58 -10.63 5.49
N GLU A 74 8.78 -10.88 4.46
CA GLU A 74 9.14 -10.57 3.07
C GLU A 74 8.97 -9.09 2.77
N ILE A 75 7.95 -8.46 3.35
CA ILE A 75 7.66 -7.03 3.21
C ILE A 75 8.78 -6.18 3.82
N VAL A 76 9.29 -6.59 4.98
CA VAL A 76 10.48 -6.02 5.64
C VAL A 76 11.65 -5.89 4.66
N GLN A 77 11.84 -6.87 3.77
CA GLN A 77 12.95 -6.88 2.79
C GLN A 77 12.76 -5.89 1.64
N LEU A 78 11.55 -5.37 1.42
CA LEU A 78 11.27 -4.36 0.39
C LEU A 78 11.78 -2.97 0.79
N GLY A 79 12.10 -2.77 2.07
CA GLY A 79 12.52 -1.49 2.61
C GLY A 79 11.34 -0.55 2.80
N GLU A 80 11.36 0.59 2.09
CA GLU A 80 10.34 1.63 2.23
C GLU A 80 9.20 1.46 1.23
N ILE A 81 7.97 1.68 1.69
CA ILE A 81 6.77 1.67 0.85
C ILE A 81 6.03 3.00 1.03
N ASP A 82 5.84 3.71 -0.09
CA ASP A 82 5.16 5.01 -0.10
C ASP A 82 3.68 4.84 -0.39
N PHE A 83 2.85 5.50 0.40
CA PHE A 83 1.41 5.60 0.20
C PHE A 83 1.10 6.99 -0.34
N ILE A 84 0.61 7.07 -1.57
CA ILE A 84 0.49 8.33 -2.33
C ILE A 84 -0.95 8.56 -2.76
N ASP A 85 -1.42 9.82 -2.69
CA ASP A 85 -2.63 10.25 -3.40
C ASP A 85 -2.33 10.32 -4.91
N PRO A 86 -2.94 9.49 -5.76
CA PRO A 86 -2.63 9.45 -7.19
C PRO A 86 -3.06 10.71 -7.97
N LYS A 87 -3.91 11.57 -7.39
CA LYS A 87 -4.38 12.81 -8.03
C LYS A 87 -3.44 13.97 -7.75
N THR A 88 -2.96 14.10 -6.53
CA THR A 88 -2.09 15.21 -6.10
C THR A 88 -0.61 14.84 -6.07
N ASN A 89 -0.30 13.54 -6.14
CA ASN A 89 1.03 12.97 -5.92
C ASN A 89 1.60 13.28 -4.52
N GLU A 90 0.71 13.53 -3.55
CA GLU A 90 1.07 13.78 -2.16
C GLU A 90 1.40 12.48 -1.44
N LEU A 91 2.51 12.47 -0.69
CA LEU A 91 2.85 11.38 0.22
C LEU A 91 1.95 11.46 1.45
N LEU A 92 1.06 10.49 1.61
CA LEU A 92 0.14 10.41 2.74
C LEU A 92 0.73 9.63 3.92
N PHE A 93 1.50 8.58 3.63
CA PHE A 93 2.14 7.73 4.62
C PHE A 93 3.39 7.07 4.03
N ARG A 94 4.38 6.77 4.88
CA ARG A 94 5.53 5.95 4.52
C ARG A 94 5.66 4.82 5.52
N TYR A 95 5.57 3.60 5.03
CA TYR A 95 5.99 2.43 5.79
C TYR A 95 7.51 2.35 5.75
N ILE A 96 8.14 2.38 6.92
CA ILE A 96 9.58 2.20 7.12
C ILE A 96 9.72 0.96 8.00
N ASN A 97 10.50 -0.02 7.53
CA ASN A 97 10.91 -1.10 8.38
C ASN A 97 12.15 -0.67 9.18
N GLU A 98 12.00 -0.51 10.51
CA GLU A 98 13.11 -0.36 11.46
C GLU A 98 13.74 -1.70 11.84
#